data_AF-A0A4R8UNT5-F1
#
_entry.id   AF-A0A4R8UNT5-F1
#
_cell.length_a   1.000
_cell.length_b   1.000
_cell.length_c   1.000
_cell.angle_alpha   90.00
_cell.angle_beta   90.00
_cell.angle_gamma   90.00
#
_symmetry.space_group_name_H-M   'P 1'
#
loop_
_entity.id
_entity.type
_entity.pdbx_description
1 polymer ?
#
loop_
_entity_poly.entity_id
_entity_poly.type
_entity_poly.pdbx_seq_one_letter_code
_entity_poly.pdbx_strand_id
1 'polypeptide(L)'
;MRCRRIVEITPDATNRLAVRTDPGEVWRIGYGPEPWNWVDWAHAVNGRFNGRWDALDSAYRTIYAGSTLFACLVEVLARFRLDPLFQADMVGIDVDEADAALYSTVPIGIVDEAWLKVRSASRANLSGGVLRRRGFRNDRSASSRVRRACRWVGIG
;
A
#
# COMPACT_ATOMS: atom_id res chain seq x y z
N MET A 1 11.34 4.04 -35.58
CA MET A 1 11.67 4.92 -34.44
C MET A 1 12.36 4.11 -33.36
N ARG A 2 13.53 4.55 -32.88
CA ARG A 2 14.44 3.76 -32.03
C ARG A 2 13.86 3.54 -30.63
N CYS A 3 13.67 2.27 -30.28
CA CYS A 3 13.45 1.79 -28.91
C CYS A 3 14.68 2.16 -28.07
N ARG A 4 14.53 3.08 -27.11
CA ARG A 4 15.60 3.40 -26.16
C ARG A 4 15.73 2.24 -25.17
N ARG A 5 16.84 1.52 -25.33
CA ARG A 5 17.55 0.61 -24.41
C ARG A 5 16.89 0.40 -23.04
N ILE A 6 16.46 -0.83 -22.79
CA ILE A 6 16.28 -1.38 -21.44
C ILE A 6 17.60 -1.13 -20.70
N VAL A 7 17.58 -0.35 -19.62
CA VAL A 7 18.74 -0.20 -18.75
C VAL A 7 19.00 -1.57 -18.15
N GLU A 8 20.01 -2.28 -18.64
CA GLU A 8 20.55 -3.47 -18.01
C GLU A 8 21.08 -3.05 -16.63
N ILE A 9 20.31 -3.34 -15.59
CA ILE A 9 20.78 -3.19 -14.21
C ILE A 9 21.74 -4.35 -13.98
N THR A 10 23.04 -4.10 -14.09
CA THR A 10 24.09 -5.04 -13.67
C THR A 10 23.81 -5.48 -12.23
N PRO A 11 23.76 -6.80 -11.94
CA PRO A 11 23.47 -7.27 -10.60
C PRO A 11 24.71 -7.09 -9.73
N ASP A 12 24.82 -5.95 -9.06
CA ASP A 12 25.67 -5.80 -7.88
C ASP A 12 25.17 -6.74 -6.77
N ALA A 13 26.07 -7.36 -6.02
CA ALA A 13 25.79 -8.23 -4.88
C ALA A 13 25.02 -7.48 -3.76
N THR A 14 25.04 -6.16 -3.78
CA THR A 14 24.26 -5.27 -2.90
C THR A 14 22.81 -5.05 -3.36
N ASN A 15 22.43 -5.55 -4.54
CA ASN A 15 21.11 -5.32 -5.12
C ASN A 15 20.05 -6.16 -4.40
N ARG A 16 19.48 -5.57 -3.35
CA ARG A 16 18.35 -6.12 -2.57
C ARG A 16 17.09 -6.34 -3.42
N LEU A 17 17.10 -5.97 -4.70
CA LEU A 17 15.94 -6.03 -5.58
C LEU A 17 16.18 -7.00 -6.76
N ALA A 18 15.12 -7.71 -7.14
CA ALA A 18 15.06 -8.56 -8.32
C ALA A 18 13.85 -8.16 -9.16
N VAL A 19 13.97 -8.24 -10.48
CA VAL A 19 12.82 -8.14 -11.37
C VAL A 19 12.10 -9.48 -11.38
N ARG A 20 10.78 -9.45 -11.17
CA ARG A 20 9.87 -10.56 -11.41
C ARG A 20 9.08 -10.22 -12.67
N THR A 21 9.24 -11.03 -13.70
CA THR A 21 8.42 -10.97 -14.91
C THR A 21 7.10 -11.68 -14.66
N ASP A 22 6.01 -11.14 -15.19
CA ASP A 22 4.67 -11.71 -15.20
C ASP A 22 4.23 -12.23 -13.82
N PRO A 23 4.05 -11.32 -12.85
CA PRO A 23 3.73 -11.68 -11.48
C PRO A 23 2.40 -12.42 -11.30
N GLY A 24 1.52 -12.41 -12.32
CA GLY A 24 0.25 -13.14 -12.31
C GLY A 24 -0.81 -12.44 -11.47
N GLU A 25 -1.68 -13.22 -10.83
CA GLU A 25 -2.75 -12.68 -9.99
C GLU A 25 -2.17 -11.94 -8.78
N VAL A 26 -2.71 -10.74 -8.53
CA VAL A 26 -2.42 -9.91 -7.37
C VAL A 26 -3.72 -9.38 -6.77
N TRP A 27 -3.65 -9.06 -5.49
CA TRP A 27 -4.74 -8.49 -4.71
C TRP A 27 -4.45 -7.05 -4.35
N ARG A 28 -5.49 -6.23 -4.21
CA ARG A 28 -5.41 -4.85 -3.74
C ARG A 28 -6.62 -4.52 -2.89
N ILE A 29 -6.39 -3.72 -1.86
CA ILE A 29 -7.46 -3.02 -1.13
C ILE A 29 -7.34 -1.55 -1.52
N GLY A 30 -8.34 -1.05 -2.23
CA GLY A 30 -8.39 0.32 -2.73
C GLY A 30 -9.70 0.99 -2.35
N TYR A 31 -9.85 2.27 -2.71
CA TYR A 31 -11.12 2.97 -2.54
C TYR A 31 -12.13 2.49 -3.58
N GLY A 32 -13.37 2.25 -3.15
CA GLY A 32 -14.47 1.95 -4.07
C GLY A 32 -14.91 3.19 -4.86
N PRO A 33 -15.67 3.02 -5.96
CA PRO A 33 -16.06 1.74 -6.57
C PRO A 33 -14.94 1.07 -7.39
N GLU A 34 -13.94 1.83 -7.83
CA GLU A 34 -12.87 1.37 -8.73
C GLU A 34 -11.51 1.29 -8.00
N PRO A 35 -11.21 0.21 -7.26
CA PRO A 35 -10.04 0.13 -6.40
C PRO A 35 -8.71 0.19 -7.14
N TRP A 36 -8.69 -0.11 -8.44
CA TRP A 36 -7.51 -0.03 -9.29
C TRP A 36 -7.28 1.35 -9.90
N ASN A 37 -8.24 2.27 -9.77
CA ASN A 37 -8.01 3.65 -10.13
C ASN A 37 -6.94 4.27 -9.24
N TRP A 38 -6.31 5.28 -9.82
CA TRP A 38 -5.42 6.15 -9.10
C TRP A 38 -6.16 6.83 -7.96
N VAL A 39 -5.55 6.87 -6.77
CA VAL A 39 -6.08 7.64 -5.64
C VAL A 39 -6.15 9.11 -6.04
N ASP A 40 -7.23 9.80 -5.68
CA ASP A 40 -7.38 11.23 -5.99
C ASP A 40 -6.22 12.04 -5.39
N TRP A 41 -5.77 13.07 -6.11
CA TRP A 41 -4.79 14.05 -5.63
C TRP A 41 -5.30 14.81 -4.41
N ALA A 42 -6.61 14.87 -4.16
CA ALA A 42 -7.19 15.39 -2.93
C ALA A 42 -6.64 14.68 -1.66
N HIS A 43 -6.12 13.45 -1.79
CA HIS A 43 -5.50 12.70 -0.70
C HIS A 43 -3.98 12.87 -0.62
N ALA A 44 -3.40 13.70 -1.48
CA ALA A 44 -1.98 14.02 -1.44
C ALA A 44 -1.74 15.15 -0.42
N VAL A 45 -0.75 14.98 0.45
CA VAL A 45 -0.31 16.01 1.39
C VAL A 45 0.81 16.80 0.72
N ASN A 46 0.63 18.12 0.56
CA ASN A 46 1.57 18.98 -0.16
C ASN A 46 1.90 18.48 -1.59
N GLY A 47 0.89 17.97 -2.29
CA GLY A 47 1.04 17.44 -3.66
C GLY A 47 1.79 16.11 -3.74
N ARG A 48 1.94 15.39 -2.61
CA ARG A 48 2.64 14.09 -2.55
C ARG A 48 1.86 13.04 -1.79
N PHE A 49 2.01 11.79 -2.23
CA PHE A 49 1.63 10.62 -1.44
C PHE A 49 2.83 10.21 -0.59
N ASN A 50 2.59 9.87 0.68
CA ASN A 50 3.63 9.58 1.67
C ASN A 50 3.79 8.08 1.94
N GLY A 51 3.38 7.23 1.00
CA GLY A 51 3.57 5.79 1.12
C GLY A 51 5.06 5.44 1.12
N ARG A 52 5.40 4.35 1.81
CA ARG A 52 6.78 3.84 1.99
C ARG A 52 7.59 3.75 0.70
N TRP A 53 6.92 3.55 -0.44
CA TRP A 53 7.55 3.37 -1.75
C TRP A 53 7.22 4.46 -2.76
N ASP A 54 6.48 5.50 -2.37
CA ASP A 54 6.17 6.62 -3.25
C ASP A 54 7.42 7.44 -3.57
N ALA A 55 7.38 8.15 -4.69
CA ALA A 55 8.51 8.93 -5.16
C ALA A 55 8.72 10.14 -4.24
N LEU A 56 9.94 10.31 -3.72
CA LEU A 56 10.31 11.47 -2.91
C LEU A 56 10.20 12.79 -3.69
N ASP A 57 10.34 12.72 -5.01
CA ASP A 57 10.31 13.84 -5.96
C ASP A 57 9.04 13.87 -6.83
N SER A 58 8.03 13.06 -6.50
CA SER A 58 6.82 12.88 -7.30
C SER A 58 7.06 12.36 -8.75
N ALA A 59 8.24 11.81 -9.07
CA ALA A 59 8.55 11.33 -10.42
C ALA A 59 7.68 10.13 -10.87
N TYR A 60 7.07 9.42 -9.93
CA TYR A 60 6.15 8.32 -10.21
C TYR A 60 5.10 8.18 -9.11
N ARG A 61 4.03 7.44 -9.45
CA ARG A 61 2.97 7.04 -8.53
C ARG A 61 3.02 5.53 -8.29
N THR A 62 2.66 5.10 -7.09
CA THR A 62 2.68 3.69 -6.71
C THR A 62 1.27 3.15 -6.49
N ILE A 63 1.02 1.96 -7.01
CA ILE A 63 -0.13 1.13 -6.63
C ILE A 63 0.41 -0.01 -5.77
N TYR A 64 -0.12 -0.13 -4.56
CA TYR A 64 0.19 -1.21 -3.63
C TYR A 64 -0.73 -2.39 -3.91
N ALA A 65 -0.13 -3.56 -4.05
CA ALA A 65 -0.81 -4.83 -4.25
C ALA A 65 -0.02 -5.94 -3.51
N GLY A 66 -0.69 -7.05 -3.20
CA GLY A 66 -0.12 -8.20 -2.53
C GLY A 66 -0.35 -9.48 -3.32
N SER A 67 0.42 -10.53 -3.03
CA SER A 67 0.23 -11.83 -3.69
C SER A 67 -0.99 -12.58 -3.15
N THR A 68 -1.51 -12.14 -2.00
CA THR A 68 -2.73 -12.67 -1.38
C THR A 68 -3.54 -11.51 -0.77
N LEU A 69 -4.84 -11.73 -0.59
CA LEU A 69 -5.70 -10.79 0.14
C LEU A 69 -5.20 -10.57 1.58
N PHE A 70 -4.78 -11.64 2.25
CA PHE A 70 -4.25 -11.57 3.62
C PHE A 70 -3.03 -10.65 3.72
N ALA A 71 -2.07 -10.75 2.79
CA ALA A 71 -0.91 -9.86 2.77
C ALA A 71 -1.32 -8.38 2.57
N CYS A 72 -2.36 -8.12 1.78
CA CYS A 72 -2.91 -6.77 1.63
C CYS A 72 -3.56 -6.27 2.92
N LEU A 73 -4.36 -7.11 3.59
CA LEU A 73 -5.02 -6.77 4.85
C LEU A 73 -3.99 -6.45 5.94
N VAL A 74 -2.92 -7.26 6.06
CA VAL A 74 -1.86 -7.02 7.04
C VAL A 74 -1.19 -5.65 6.84
N GLU A 75 -0.84 -5.28 5.62
CA GLU A 75 -0.20 -3.98 5.36
C GLU A 75 -1.16 -2.81 5.60
N VAL A 76 -2.42 -2.93 5.16
CA VAL A 76 -3.40 -1.84 5.30
C VAL A 76 -3.84 -1.66 6.74
N LEU A 77 -3.99 -2.75 7.50
CA LEU A 77 -4.40 -2.73 8.90
C LEU A 77 -3.24 -2.54 9.88
N ALA A 78 -1.99 -2.53 9.41
CA ALA A 78 -0.81 -2.40 10.27
C ALA A 78 -0.87 -1.19 11.22
N ARG A 79 -1.47 -0.08 10.77
CA ARG A 79 -1.64 1.14 11.57
C ARG A 79 -2.66 1.03 12.70
N PHE A 80 -3.52 0.01 12.67
CA PHE A 80 -4.51 -0.26 13.71
C PHE A 80 -4.08 -1.39 14.64
N ARG A 81 -2.86 -1.92 14.46
CA ARG A 81 -2.35 -2.98 15.31
C ARG A 81 -2.32 -2.50 16.75
N LEU A 82 -2.92 -3.29 17.64
CA LEU A 82 -2.83 -3.11 19.08
C LEU A 82 -1.36 -3.13 19.50
N ASP A 83 -0.93 -2.05 20.13
CA ASP A 83 0.33 -1.98 20.88
C ASP A 83 -0.05 -1.88 22.37
N PRO A 84 0.23 -2.91 23.18
CA PRO A 84 -0.12 -2.93 24.60
C PRO A 84 0.48 -1.77 25.40
N LEU A 85 1.69 -1.31 25.04
CA LEU A 85 2.33 -0.18 25.73
C LEU A 85 1.57 1.11 25.40
N PHE A 86 1.31 1.34 24.11
CA PHE A 86 0.51 2.48 23.67
C PHE A 86 -0.91 2.48 24.24
N GLN A 87 -1.51 1.30 24.42
CA GLN A 87 -2.82 1.17 25.05
C GLN A 87 -2.79 1.57 26.53
N ALA A 88 -1.76 1.15 27.27
CA ALA A 88 -1.59 1.56 28.67
C ALA A 88 -1.41 3.09 28.77
N ASP A 89 -0.63 3.68 27.87
CA ASP A 89 -0.41 5.13 27.82
C ASP A 89 -1.72 5.89 27.55
N MET A 90 -2.57 5.41 26.63
CA MET A 90 -3.88 6.04 26.35
C MET A 90 -4.86 5.95 27.52
N VAL A 91 -4.86 4.84 28.28
CA VAL A 91 -5.71 4.70 29.48
C VAL A 91 -5.29 5.65 30.59
N GLY A 92 -4.01 6.04 30.63
CA GLY A 92 -3.48 7.00 31.61
C GLY A 92 -3.81 8.47 31.33
N ILE A 93 -4.45 8.79 30.19
CA ILE A 93 -4.85 10.16 29.85
C ILE A 93 -6.17 10.48 30.56
N ASP A 94 -6.14 11.48 31.43
CA ASP A 94 -7.34 12.04 32.04
C ASP A 94 -8.05 12.94 31.02
N VAL A 95 -9.28 12.59 30.66
CA VAL A 95 -10.12 13.32 29.70
C VAL A 95 -11.38 13.73 30.42
N ASP A 96 -11.68 15.03 30.45
CA ASP A 96 -12.91 15.50 31.07
C ASP A 96 -14.15 15.13 30.22
N GLU A 97 -15.31 15.19 30.85
CA GLU A 97 -16.57 14.74 30.23
C GLU A 97 -16.99 15.63 29.05
N ALA A 98 -16.62 16.91 29.05
CA ALA A 98 -16.93 17.83 27.95
C ALA A 98 -16.09 17.48 26.71
N ASP A 99 -14.79 17.24 26.87
CA ASP A 99 -13.89 16.84 25.79
C ASP A 99 -14.24 15.44 25.25
N ALA A 100 -14.61 14.50 26.11
CA ALA A 100 -15.03 13.17 25.70
C ALA A 100 -16.29 13.21 24.80
N ALA A 101 -17.22 14.14 25.09
CA ALA A 101 -18.43 14.32 24.29
C ALA A 101 -18.16 15.00 22.93
N LEU A 102 -17.20 15.92 22.86
CA LEU A 102 -16.82 16.64 21.64
C LEU A 102 -15.87 15.85 20.74
N TYR A 103 -14.97 15.04 21.31
CA TYR A 103 -13.87 14.37 20.62
C TYR A 103 -13.81 12.88 20.94
N SER A 104 -14.86 12.14 20.56
CA SER A 104 -14.91 10.69 20.81
C SER A 104 -13.72 9.98 20.14
N THR A 105 -12.91 9.30 20.93
CA THR A 105 -11.75 8.55 20.42
C THR A 105 -12.14 7.09 20.15
N VAL A 106 -11.82 6.59 18.96
CA VAL A 106 -12.02 5.16 18.65
C VAL A 106 -10.98 4.34 19.42
N PRO A 107 -11.39 3.27 20.14
CA PRO A 107 -10.44 2.43 20.87
C PRO A 107 -9.35 1.85 19.95
N ILE A 108 -8.13 1.72 20.48
CA ILE A 108 -7.02 1.08 19.75
C ILE A 108 -7.44 -0.35 19.38
N GLY A 109 -7.05 -0.81 18.19
CA GLY A 109 -7.42 -2.14 17.70
C GLY A 109 -8.81 -2.22 17.08
N ILE A 110 -9.62 -1.17 17.22
CA ILE A 110 -10.93 -1.07 16.58
C ILE A 110 -10.80 -0.20 15.33
N VAL A 111 -11.42 -0.67 14.25
CA VAL A 111 -11.50 0.04 12.97
C VAL A 111 -12.92 0.51 12.78
N ASP A 112 -13.10 1.80 12.54
CA ASP A 112 -14.41 2.40 12.28
C ASP A 112 -15.05 1.77 11.02
N GLU A 113 -16.36 1.51 11.08
CA GLU A 113 -17.13 1.02 9.95
C GLU A 113 -17.06 1.96 8.74
N ALA A 114 -17.01 3.29 8.95
CA ALA A 114 -16.82 4.27 7.90
C ALA A 114 -15.49 4.07 7.15
N TRP A 115 -14.44 3.61 7.85
CA TRP A 115 -13.18 3.24 7.22
C TRP A 115 -13.33 2.03 6.31
N LEU A 116 -14.15 1.04 6.70
CA LEU A 116 -14.43 -0.15 5.88
C LEU A 116 -15.28 0.19 4.65
N LYS A 117 -16.34 1.00 4.83
CA LYS A 117 -17.35 1.32 3.81
C LYS A 117 -16.78 1.90 2.52
N VAL A 118 -15.70 2.67 2.60
CA VAL A 118 -15.09 3.32 1.43
C VAL A 118 -14.08 2.45 0.71
N ARG A 119 -13.80 1.24 1.21
CA ARG A 119 -12.75 0.35 0.67
C ARG A 119 -13.33 -0.92 0.07
N SER A 120 -12.68 -1.40 -0.97
CA SER A 120 -13.01 -2.66 -1.63
C SER A 120 -11.76 -3.49 -1.89
N ALA A 121 -11.88 -4.80 -1.67
CA ALA A 121 -10.87 -5.77 -2.05
C ALA A 121 -11.10 -6.23 -3.48
N SER A 122 -10.07 -6.16 -4.31
CA SER A 122 -10.13 -6.56 -5.72
C SER A 122 -8.88 -7.30 -6.16
N ARG A 123 -9.02 -8.06 -7.24
CA ARG A 123 -7.96 -8.82 -7.89
C ARG A 123 -7.70 -8.30 -9.29
N ALA A 124 -6.47 -8.47 -9.76
CA ALA A 124 -6.12 -8.27 -11.15
C ALA A 124 -4.97 -9.21 -11.55
N ASN A 125 -4.88 -9.53 -12.84
CA ASN A 125 -3.70 -10.17 -13.42
C ASN A 125 -2.71 -9.10 -13.84
N LEU A 126 -1.52 -9.14 -13.24
CA LEU A 126 -0.46 -8.20 -13.54
C LEU A 126 0.57 -8.84 -14.48
N SER A 127 0.79 -8.17 -15.62
CA SER A 127 1.78 -8.55 -16.63
C SER A 127 3.02 -7.65 -16.58
N GLY A 128 4.09 -8.08 -17.24
CA GLY A 128 5.35 -7.34 -17.36
C GLY A 128 6.22 -7.38 -16.10
N GLY A 129 7.24 -6.52 -16.06
CA GLY A 129 8.22 -6.51 -14.98
C GLY A 129 7.76 -5.76 -13.74
N VAL A 130 7.88 -6.38 -12.57
CA VAL A 130 7.80 -5.72 -11.26
C VAL A 130 9.08 -5.94 -10.48
N LEU A 131 9.44 -4.98 -9.63
CA LEU A 131 10.59 -5.14 -8.75
C LEU A 131 10.14 -5.85 -7.45
N ARG A 132 10.92 -6.78 -6.92
CA ARG A 132 10.69 -7.55 -5.66
C ARG A 132 11.95 -7.50 -4.80
N ARG A 133 11.86 -7.66 -3.48
CA ARG A 133 13.05 -7.82 -2.63
C ARG A 133 13.63 -9.24 -2.75
N ARG A 134 14.95 -9.38 -3.00
CA ARG A 134 15.65 -10.68 -2.99
C ARG A 134 15.67 -11.27 -1.57
N GLY A 135 15.60 -12.59 -1.44
CA GLY A 135 15.71 -13.30 -0.16
C GLY A 135 14.41 -13.45 0.66
N PHE A 136 13.30 -12.82 0.26
CA PHE A 136 12.00 -13.08 0.87
C PHE A 136 11.43 -14.39 0.31
N ARG A 137 11.61 -15.51 1.04
CA ARG A 137 10.90 -16.77 0.78
C ARG A 137 9.42 -16.58 1.12
N ASN A 138 8.60 -17.37 0.46
CA ASN A 138 7.14 -17.31 0.41
C ASN A 138 6.53 -17.66 1.79
N ASP A 139 6.77 -16.85 2.81
CA ASP A 139 6.02 -16.92 4.05
C ASP A 139 4.82 -15.99 3.92
N ARG A 140 3.69 -16.44 4.47
CA ARG A 140 2.30 -16.12 4.09
C ARG A 140 1.85 -14.65 4.25
N SER A 141 2.77 -13.70 4.37
CA SER A 141 2.55 -12.27 4.64
C SER A 141 3.18 -11.31 3.61
N ALA A 142 3.78 -11.80 2.53
CA ALA A 142 4.55 -10.95 1.61
C ALA A 142 3.69 -9.99 0.76
N SER A 143 3.80 -8.69 1.02
CA SER A 143 3.36 -7.65 0.09
C SER A 143 4.21 -7.71 -1.19
N SER A 144 3.57 -8.03 -2.33
CA SER A 144 4.24 -8.11 -3.63
C SER A 144 4.21 -6.76 -4.34
N ARG A 145 5.36 -6.08 -4.29
CA ARG A 145 5.64 -4.80 -4.96
C ARG A 145 5.26 -4.78 -6.44
N VAL A 146 4.59 -3.70 -6.85
CA VAL A 146 4.41 -3.31 -8.25
C VAL A 146 5.12 -1.98 -8.44
N ARG A 147 6.18 -1.97 -9.24
CA ARG A 147 6.78 -0.72 -9.74
C ARG A 147 6.53 -0.67 -11.23
N ARG A 148 5.65 0.22 -11.65
CA ARG A 148 5.54 0.64 -13.05
C ARG A 148 5.38 2.16 -13.07
N ALA A 149 6.35 2.84 -13.67
CA ALA A 149 6.02 3.98 -14.51
C ALA A 149 5.43 3.37 -15.80
N CYS A 150 4.14 3.09 -15.82
CA CYS A 150 3.45 2.75 -17.06
C CYS A 150 2.21 3.60 -17.18
N ARG A 151 2.24 4.42 -18.23
CA ARG A 151 1.08 4.85 -18.99
C ARG A 151 0.14 3.65 -19.16
N TRP A 152 -1.06 3.76 -18.62
CA TRP A 152 -2.13 2.79 -18.83
C TRP A 152 -2.44 2.77 -20.34
N VAL A 153 -2.50 1.57 -20.93
CA VAL A 153 -3.15 1.36 -22.23
C VAL A 153 -4.49 0.73 -21.89
N GLY A 154 -5.55 1.33 -22.43
CA GLY A 154 -6.95 1.08 -22.14
C GLY A 154 -7.34 -0.39 -22.02
N ILE A 155 -8.19 -0.69 -21.05
CA ILE A 155 -9.19 -1.74 -21.21
C ILE A 155 -10.35 -1.06 -21.95
N GLY A 156 -10.75 -1.63 -23.09
CA GLY A 156 -11.82 -1.12 -23.94
C GLY A 156 -13.21 -1.37 -23.39
#